data_AF-A0A172YJA6-F1
#
_entry.id   AF-A0A172YJA6-F1
#
_cell.length_a   1.000
_cell.length_b   1.000
_cell.length_c   1.000
_cell.angle_alpha   90.00
_cell.angle_beta   90.00
_cell.angle_gamma   90.00
#
_symmetry.space_group_name_H-M   'P 1'
#
loop_
_entity.id
_entity.type
_entity.pdbx_description
1 polymer ?
#
loop_
_entity_poly.entity_id
_entity_poly.type
_entity_poly.pdbx_seq_one_letter_code
_entity_poly.pdbx_strand_id
1 'polypeptide(L)' 'MPNSHPRCVAPRGIHALTLTTFRDVPFNAPFYRRLGFDIVTDERSGERLAQLLESERQRGFERRCAIRKPLG' A
#
# COMPACT_ATOMS: atom_id res chain seq x y z
N MET A 1 26.46 -37.25 3.61
CA MET A 1 25.78 -36.32 4.54
C MET A 1 26.24 -34.90 4.23
N PRO A 2 25.51 -34.06 3.48
CA PRO A 2 25.88 -32.65 3.34
C PRO A 2 25.21 -31.78 4.41
N ASN A 3 26.04 -30.99 5.09
CA ASN A 3 25.68 -30.02 6.13
C ASN A 3 24.65 -28.99 5.64
N SER A 4 23.44 -29.04 6.20
CA SER A 4 22.44 -27.97 6.07
C SER A 4 22.81 -26.81 6.99
N HIS A 5 23.31 -25.72 6.41
CA HIS A 5 23.53 -24.46 7.12
C HIS A 5 22.18 -23.83 7.49
N PRO A 6 22.02 -23.23 8.69
CA PRO A 6 20.84 -22.45 9.00
C PRO A 6 20.82 -21.20 8.11
N ARG A 7 19.83 -21.11 7.21
CA ARG A 7 19.53 -19.88 6.47
C ARG A 7 19.03 -18.86 7.49
N CYS A 8 19.92 -17.99 7.96
CA CYS A 8 19.54 -16.79 8.69
C CYS A 8 18.65 -15.96 7.76
N VAL A 9 17.33 -15.99 7.99
CA VAL A 9 16.41 -15.05 7.34
C VAL A 9 16.64 -13.70 8.00
N ALA A 10 17.34 -12.81 7.29
CA ALA A 10 17.40 -11.41 7.67
C ALA A 10 15.97 -10.85 7.79
N PRO A 11 15.68 -10.00 8.78
CA PRO A 11 14.38 -9.37 8.89
C PRO A 11 14.10 -8.65 7.57
N ARG A 12 13.01 -9.05 6.89
CA ARG A 12 12.56 -8.38 5.67
C ARG A 12 12.14 -6.97 6.08
N GLY A 13 13.03 -6.00 5.86
CA GLY A 13 12.74 -4.60 6.10
C GLY A 13 11.45 -4.22 5.38
N ILE A 14 10.47 -3.72 6.12
CA ILE A 14 9.26 -3.18 5.51
C ILE A 14 9.66 -1.82 4.94
N HIS A 15 9.86 -1.74 3.64
CA HIS A 15 10.33 -0.52 2.97
C HIS A 15 9.23 0.55 2.80
N ALA A 16 7.97 0.16 2.91
CA ALA A 16 6.84 1.08 2.79
C ALA A 16 5.56 0.47 3.37
N LEU A 17 4.70 1.36 3.90
CA LEU A 17 3.34 1.04 4.31
C LEU A 17 2.36 1.55 3.27
N THR A 18 1.43 0.70 2.84
CA THR A 18 0.37 1.05 1.90
C THR A 18 -0.98 0.83 2.55
N LEU A 19 -1.88 1.82 2.47
CA LEU A 19 -3.23 1.79 3.01
C LEU A 19 -4.22 2.20 1.91
N THR A 20 -5.46 1.72 1.96
CA THR A 20 -6.53 2.16 1.07
C THR A 20 -7.48 3.08 1.84
N THR A 21 -7.79 4.24 1.27
CA THR A 21 -8.66 5.25 1.87
C THR A 21 -9.60 5.84 0.82
N PHE A 22 -10.51 6.72 1.23
CA PHE A 22 -11.42 7.39 0.31
C PHE A 22 -10.84 8.73 -0.15
N ARG A 23 -10.77 8.95 -1.47
CA ARG A 23 -10.27 10.20 -2.06
C ARG A 23 -11.27 11.35 -1.93
N ASP A 24 -12.57 11.06 -2.03
CA ASP A 24 -13.63 12.07 -2.00
C ASP A 24 -13.88 12.72 -0.64
N VAL A 25 -13.10 12.33 0.36
CA VAL A 25 -13.18 12.89 1.69
C VAL A 25 -12.18 14.04 1.79
N PRO A 26 -12.63 15.32 1.74
CA PRO A 26 -11.72 16.46 1.64
C PRO A 26 -10.78 16.61 2.85
N PHE A 27 -11.13 16.02 4.00
CA PHE A 27 -10.26 15.99 5.18
C PHE A 27 -9.15 14.92 5.12
N ASN A 28 -9.32 13.85 4.32
CA ASN A 28 -8.35 12.76 4.26
C ASN A 28 -7.06 13.21 3.58
N ALA A 29 -7.16 13.93 2.46
CA ALA A 29 -5.99 14.39 1.71
C ALA A 29 -4.99 15.20 2.58
N PRO A 30 -5.39 16.26 3.31
CA PRO A 30 -4.47 16.99 4.19
C PRO A 30 -4.04 16.17 5.40
N PHE A 31 -4.89 15.29 5.94
CA PHE A 31 -4.54 14.44 7.09
C PHE A 31 -3.42 13.44 6.75
N TYR A 32 -3.57 12.70 5.66
CA TYR A 32 -2.57 11.72 5.22
C TYR A 32 -1.29 12.37 4.71
N ARG A 33 -1.39 13.53 4.04
CA ARG A 33 -0.23 14.30 3.63
C ARG A 33 0.61 14.77 4.82
N ARG A 34 -0.03 15.20 5.92
CA ARG A 34 0.67 15.55 7.18
C ARG A 34 1.37 14.35 7.83
N LEU A 35 0.81 13.15 7.69
CA LEU A 35 1.40 11.91 8.18
C LEU A 35 2.55 11.38 7.31
N GLY A 36 2.81 12.02 6.16
CA GLY A 36 3.83 11.62 5.18
C GLY A 36 3.38 10.50 4.24
N PHE A 37 2.07 10.38 4.03
CA PHE A 37 1.53 9.50 3.00
C PHE A 37 1.27 10.28 1.72
N ASP A 38 1.58 9.65 0.60
CA ASP A 38 1.28 10.13 -0.74
C ASP A 38 0.26 9.24 -1.44
N ILE A 39 -0.58 9.85 -2.27
CA ILE A 39 -1.56 9.12 -3.07
C ILE A 39 -0.81 8.29 -4.11
N VAL A 40 -1.11 7.00 -4.14
CA VAL A 40 -0.59 6.07 -5.12
C VAL A 40 -1.60 6.00 -6.25
N THR A 41 -1.18 6.39 -7.46
CA THR A 41 -1.99 6.18 -8.66
C THR A 41 -2.05 4.69 -8.99
N ASP A 42 -3.07 4.26 -9.71
CA ASP A 42 -3.28 2.85 -10.07
C ASP A 42 -2.02 2.21 -10.68
N GLU A 43 -1.32 2.98 -11.53
CA GLU A 43 -0.07 2.65 -12.19
C GLU A 43 1.10 2.33 -11.23
N ARG A 44 1.10 2.96 -10.05
CA ARG A 44 2.11 2.79 -9.00
C ARG A 44 1.67 1.81 -7.91
N SER A 45 0.40 1.39 -7.93
CA SER A 45 -0.24 0.59 -6.88
C SER A 45 0.31 -0.85 -6.85
N GLY A 46 0.93 -1.31 -7.93
CA GLY A 46 1.33 -2.70 -8.07
C GLY A 46 0.11 -3.59 -8.30
N GLU A 47 0.31 -4.68 -9.04
CA GLU A 47 -0.79 -5.47 -9.61
C GLU A 47 -1.78 -5.98 -8.55
N ARG A 48 -1.28 -6.44 -7.40
CA ARG A 48 -2.12 -6.91 -6.28
C ARG A 48 -3.04 -5.83 -5.72
N LEU A 49 -2.54 -4.60 -5.58
CA LEU A 49 -3.30 -3.51 -4.98
C LEU A 49 -4.29 -2.93 -5.98
N ALA A 50 -3.91 -2.85 -7.26
CA ALA A 50 -4.81 -2.49 -8.35
C ALA A 50 -5.99 -3.47 -8.43
N GLN A 51 -5.74 -4.78 -8.38
CA GLN A 51 -6.82 -5.79 -8.33
C GLN A 51 -7.72 -5.66 -7.11
N LEU A 52 -7.16 -5.31 -5.94
CA LEU A 52 -7.95 -5.04 -4.74
C LEU A 52 -8.84 -3.81 -4.95
N LEU A 53 -8.29 -2.70 -5.46
CA LEU A 53 -9.05 -1.49 -5.74
C LEU A 53 -10.16 -1.73 -6.77
N GLU A 54 -9.87 -2.50 -7.82
CA GLU A 54 -10.84 -2.87 -8.84
C GLU A 54 -11.95 -3.78 -8.28
N SER A 55 -11.61 -4.74 -7.43
CA SER A 55 -12.60 -5.57 -6.73
C SER A 55 -13.51 -4.73 -5.82
N GLU A 56 -12.95 -3.73 -5.14
CA GLU A 56 -13.72 -2.80 -4.31
C GLU A 56 -14.60 -1.89 -5.18
N ARG A 57 -14.10 -1.45 -6.35
CA ARG A 57 -14.86 -0.67 -7.34
C ARG A 57 -16.08 -1.44 -7.84
N GLN A 58 -15.89 -2.73 -8.18
CA GLN A 58 -16.99 -3.62 -8.58
C GLN A 58 -18.03 -3.85 -7.47
N ARG A 59 -17.64 -3.68 -6.20
CA ARG A 59 -18.54 -3.75 -5.03
C ARG A 59 -19.24 -2.43 -4.71
N GLY A 60 -19.05 -1.39 -5.52
CA GLY A 60 -19.65 -0.07 -5.35
C GLY A 60 -18.79 0.94 -4.59
N PHE A 61 -17.52 0.62 -4.30
CA PHE A 61 -16.57 1.53 -3.63
C PHE A 61 -15.63 2.22 -4.63
N GLU A 62 -16.20 2.90 -5.63
CA GLU A 62 -15.45 3.48 -6.75
C GLU A 62 -14.49 4.61 -6.39
N ARG A 63 -14.62 5.17 -5.19
CA ARG A 63 -13.87 6.35 -4.72
C ARG A 63 -12.70 5.98 -3.79
N ARG A 64 -12.33 4.70 -3.73
CA ARG A 64 -11.14 4.26 -2.97
C ARG A 64 -9.86 4.56 -3.73
N CYS A 65 -8.86 5.01 -3.00
CA CYS A 65 -7.51 5.26 -3.49
C CYS A 65 -6.51 4.69 -2.51
N ALA A 66 -5.41 4.20 -3.06
CA ALA A 66 -4.28 3.80 -2.25
C ALA A 66 -3.44 5.02 -1.86
N ILE A 67 -2.91 4.99 -0.65
CA ILE A 67 -1.90 5.91 -0.16
C ILE A 67 -0.71 5.08 0.33
N ARG A 68 0.50 5.61 0.17
CA ARG A 68 1.73 4.93 0.56
C ARG A 68 2.63 5.88 1.31
N LYS A 69 3.25 5.36 2.36
CA LYS A 69 4.29 6.02 3.13
C LYS A 69 5.57 5.19 3.05
N PRO A 70 6.67 5.73 2.51
CA PRO A 70 7.96 5.04 2.60
C PRO A 70 8.40 4.97 4.07
N LEU A 71 8.87 3.79 4.47
CA LEU A 71 9.52 3.54 5.76
C LEU A 71 11.00 3.43 5.44
N GLY A 72 11.64 4.60 5.29
CA GLY A 72 13.08 4.74 5.12
C GLY A 72 13.75 4.93 6.47
#